data_AF-A0AA96V4D8-F1
#
_entry.id   AF-A0AA96V4D8-F1
#
_cell.length_a   1.000
_cell.length_b   1.000
_cell.length_c   1.000
_cell.angle_alpha   90.00
_cell.angle_beta   90.00
_cell.angle_gamma   90.00
#
_symmetry.space_group_name_H-M   'P 1'
#
loop_
_entity.id
_entity.type
_entity.pdbx_description
1 polymer ?
#
loop_
_entity_poly.entity_id
_entity_poly.type
_entity_poly.pdbx_seq_one_letter_code
_entity_poly.pdbx_strand_id
1 'polypeptide(L)'
;MHPPKEFLENNSDLIIYATIQEIQPATWSTADGKMPSDLYHTKMTIGNETETATYEMIKSDSYDIYTDVIFIVDDWAKGNSSNEIKVRFVGGQVGNVVRDDIGFPDPRNLKVGERYLLYLTYYSDAYELRYPNGMETITVKNNP
;
A
#
# COMPACT_ATOMS: atom_id res chain seq x y z
N MET A 1 -10.42 0.28 15.04
CA MET A 1 -10.67 -1.01 15.75
C MET A 1 -9.92 -2.06 14.96
N HIS A 2 -8.94 -2.74 15.54
CA HIS A 2 -8.23 -3.80 14.81
C HIS A 2 -9.12 -5.05 14.72
N PRO A 3 -9.17 -5.73 13.56
CA PRO A 3 -9.95 -6.96 13.43
C PRO A 3 -9.46 -8.02 14.42
N PRO A 4 -10.36 -8.91 14.90
CA PRO A 4 -9.98 -10.02 15.78
C PRO A 4 -9.00 -10.96 15.08
N LYS A 5 -8.06 -11.54 15.86
CA LYS A 5 -7.07 -12.50 15.34
C LYS A 5 -7.70 -13.63 14.53
N GLU A 6 -8.78 -14.22 15.02
CA GLU A 6 -9.49 -15.32 14.36
C GLU A 6 -10.06 -14.92 12.99
N PHE A 7 -10.52 -13.66 12.87
CA PHE A 7 -10.95 -13.13 11.58
C PHE A 7 -9.78 -13.06 10.59
N LEU A 8 -8.60 -12.62 11.04
CA LEU A 8 -7.41 -12.54 10.20
C LEU A 8 -6.91 -13.90 9.78
N GLU A 9 -6.87 -14.85 10.71
CA GLU A 9 -6.42 -16.21 10.42
C GLU A 9 -7.32 -16.90 9.39
N ASN A 10 -8.63 -16.66 9.44
CA ASN A 10 -9.59 -17.27 8.54
C ASN A 10 -9.64 -16.60 7.15
N ASN A 11 -9.26 -15.32 7.04
CA ASN A 11 -9.35 -14.56 5.79
C ASN A 11 -7.98 -14.23 5.16
N SER A 12 -6.91 -14.87 5.61
CA SER A 12 -5.58 -14.76 4.98
C SER A 12 -5.18 -16.07 4.33
N ASP A 13 -4.57 -16.01 3.16
CA ASP A 13 -3.95 -17.18 2.51
C ASP A 13 -2.60 -17.52 3.14
N LEU A 14 -1.82 -16.48 3.48
CA LEU A 14 -0.52 -16.59 4.12
C LEU A 14 -0.47 -15.74 5.39
N ILE A 15 0.20 -16.26 6.42
CA ILE A 15 0.54 -15.50 7.62
C ILE A 15 2.01 -15.73 7.92
N ILE A 16 2.79 -14.65 7.94
CA ILE A 16 4.26 -14.73 8.00
C ILE A 16 4.83 -13.74 9.00
N TYR A 17 5.93 -14.13 9.63
CA TYR A 17 6.86 -13.21 10.27
C TYR A 17 7.95 -12.91 9.26
N ALA A 18 8.18 -11.64 8.96
CA ALA A 18 9.10 -11.26 7.90
C ALA A 18 9.82 -9.94 8.20
N THR A 19 11.02 -9.81 7.66
CA THR A 19 11.87 -8.62 7.78
C THR A 19 11.97 -7.90 6.44
N ILE A 20 11.86 -6.57 6.42
CA ILE A 20 12.01 -5.77 5.21
C ILE A 20 13.47 -5.86 4.73
N GLN A 21 13.67 -6.36 3.52
CA GLN A 21 14.97 -6.38 2.83
C GLN A 21 15.14 -5.14 1.96
N GLU A 22 14.12 -4.76 1.20
CA GLU A 22 14.20 -3.66 0.23
C GLU A 22 12.85 -2.94 0.13
N ILE A 23 12.89 -1.62 -0.02
CA ILE A 23 11.74 -0.80 -0.36
C ILE A 23 12.05 -0.20 -1.74
N GLN A 24 11.29 -0.58 -2.76
CA GLN A 24 11.51 -0.10 -4.12
C GLN A 24 10.97 1.33 -4.26
N PRO A 25 11.48 2.14 -5.21
CA PRO A 25 10.90 3.45 -5.48
C PRO A 25 9.41 3.32 -5.86
N ALA A 26 8.59 4.23 -5.35
CA ALA A 26 7.18 4.28 -5.72
C ALA A 26 7.04 4.57 -7.22
N THR A 27 6.04 3.97 -7.86
CA THR A 27 5.76 4.14 -9.30
C THR A 27 4.27 4.26 -9.55
N TRP A 28 3.90 4.87 -10.67
CA TRP A 28 2.51 4.89 -11.11
C TRP A 28 2.08 3.51 -11.61
N SER A 29 0.80 3.19 -11.45
CA SER A 29 0.19 1.96 -11.95
C SER A 29 0.05 1.91 -13.48
N THR A 30 0.45 2.96 -14.20
CA THR A 30 0.44 2.97 -15.66
C THR A 30 1.43 1.92 -16.20
N ALA A 31 1.18 1.45 -17.42
CA ALA A 31 2.04 0.44 -18.05
C ALA A 31 3.51 0.86 -18.20
N ASP A 32 3.78 2.17 -18.24
CA ASP A 32 5.12 2.73 -18.34
C ASP A 32 5.67 3.25 -17.00
N GLY A 33 4.91 3.13 -15.90
CA GLY A 33 5.27 3.61 -14.57
C GLY A 33 5.29 5.14 -14.41
N LYS A 34 4.84 5.88 -15.43
CA LYS A 34 4.87 7.35 -15.46
C LYS A 34 3.55 7.98 -15.06
N MET A 35 3.65 9.25 -14.71
CA MET A 35 2.49 10.07 -14.39
C MET A 35 1.48 10.10 -15.57
N PRO A 36 0.21 9.74 -15.33
CA PRO A 36 -0.86 9.87 -16.32
C PRO A 36 -0.95 11.30 -16.86
N SER A 37 -1.11 11.44 -18.18
CA SER A 37 -1.23 12.76 -18.82
C SER A 37 -2.58 13.44 -18.58
N ASP A 38 -3.58 12.70 -18.09
CA ASP A 38 -4.93 13.14 -17.78
C ASP A 38 -5.14 13.50 -16.30
N LEU A 39 -4.06 13.62 -15.53
CA LEU A 39 -4.11 14.13 -14.16
C LEU A 39 -4.62 15.58 -14.14
N TYR A 40 -5.74 15.79 -13.46
CA TYR A 40 -6.36 17.10 -13.33
C TYR A 40 -5.68 17.89 -12.22
N HIS A 41 -5.06 19.00 -12.60
CA HIS A 41 -4.66 20.05 -11.66
C HIS A 41 -5.91 20.87 -11.31
N THR A 42 -6.46 20.68 -10.11
CA THR A 42 -7.53 21.57 -9.63
C THR A 42 -6.92 22.74 -8.88
N LYS A 43 -7.44 23.95 -9.13
CA LYS A 43 -7.17 25.12 -8.30
C LYS A 43 -8.36 25.28 -7.36
N MET A 44 -8.16 25.07 -6.06
CA MET A 44 -9.18 25.42 -5.07
C MET A 44 -8.92 26.82 -4.53
N THR A 45 -9.94 27.65 -4.50
CA THR A 45 -9.91 28.94 -3.79
C THR A 45 -10.33 28.71 -2.34
N ILE A 46 -9.45 29.03 -1.38
CA ILE A 46 -9.78 28.98 0.04
C ILE A 46 -9.96 30.43 0.53
N GLY A 47 -11.21 30.84 0.76
CA GLY A 47 -11.54 32.20 1.22
C GLY A 47 -11.53 33.25 0.09
N ASN A 48 -11.29 34.51 0.46
CA ASN A 48 -11.26 35.65 -0.48
C ASN A 48 -9.88 35.84 -1.13
N GLU A 49 -8.89 35.05 -0.72
CA GLU A 49 -7.56 35.05 -1.28
C GLU A 49 -7.46 33.89 -2.26
N THR A 50 -6.99 34.16 -3.48
CA THR A 50 -6.72 33.09 -4.44
C THR A 50 -5.42 32.41 -4.04
N GLU A 51 -5.41 31.66 -2.94
CA GLU A 51 -4.35 30.70 -2.70
C GLU A 51 -4.48 29.63 -3.77
N THR A 52 -3.55 29.65 -4.73
CA THR A 52 -3.48 28.62 -5.76
C THR A 52 -2.85 27.39 -5.12
N ALA A 53 -3.64 26.64 -4.36
CA ALA A 53 -3.26 25.29 -3.97
C ALA A 53 -3.47 24.38 -5.19
N THR A 54 -2.40 24.10 -5.94
CA THR A 54 -2.41 23.04 -6.94
C THR A 54 -2.35 21.70 -6.21
N TYR A 55 -3.51 21.07 -6.05
CA TYR A 55 -3.56 19.66 -5.69
C TYR A 55 -3.58 18.85 -6.98
N GLU A 56 -2.58 17.99 -7.14
CA GLU A 56 -2.57 16.95 -8.17
C GLU A 56 -3.49 15.82 -7.66
N MET A 57 -4.79 15.93 -7.96
CA MET A 57 -5.75 14.90 -7.59
C MET A 57 -5.83 13.86 -8.71
N ILE A 58 -5.56 12.60 -8.35
CA ILE A 58 -5.80 11.46 -9.23
C ILE A 58 -7.30 11.30 -9.39
N LYS A 59 -7.84 11.75 -10.53
CA LYS A 59 -9.29 11.83 -10.75
C LYS A 59 -9.89 10.50 -11.18
N SER A 60 -9.09 9.49 -11.48
CA SER A 60 -9.59 8.19 -11.93
C SER A 60 -9.32 7.10 -10.90
N ASP A 61 -10.34 6.27 -10.67
CA ASP A 61 -10.23 4.93 -10.07
C ASP A 61 -9.31 4.00 -10.89
N SER A 62 -8.62 4.51 -11.93
CA SER A 62 -7.89 3.75 -12.93
C SER A 62 -6.37 3.84 -12.76
N TYR A 63 -5.88 4.86 -12.05
CA TYR A 63 -4.45 5.03 -11.78
C TYR A 63 -4.21 5.19 -10.29
N ASP A 64 -3.16 4.56 -9.79
CA ASP A 64 -2.74 4.67 -8.40
C ASP A 64 -1.21 4.73 -8.32
N ILE A 65 -0.68 5.08 -7.15
CA ILE A 65 0.76 4.97 -6.88
C ILE A 65 0.98 3.73 -6.04
N TYR A 66 1.95 2.91 -6.43
CA TYR A 66 2.33 1.72 -5.70
C TYR A 66 3.78 1.77 -5.24
N THR A 67 4.03 1.20 -4.07
CA THR A 67 5.38 0.92 -3.57
C THR A 67 5.51 -0.57 -3.32
N ASP A 68 6.44 -1.21 -4.03
CA ASP A 68 6.77 -2.61 -3.81
C ASP A 68 7.79 -2.71 -2.67
N VAL A 69 7.54 -3.61 -1.72
CA VAL A 69 8.43 -3.89 -0.58
C VAL A 69 8.77 -5.37 -0.61
N ILE A 70 10.07 -5.67 -0.57
CA ILE A 70 10.59 -7.03 -0.58
C ILE A 70 10.88 -7.43 0.86
N PHE A 71 10.29 -8.54 1.28
CA PHE A 71 10.42 -9.13 2.60
C PHE A 71 11.16 -10.46 2.52
N ILE A 72 12.03 -10.71 3.51
CA ILE A 72 12.53 -12.04 3.81
C ILE A 72 11.69 -12.66 4.90
N VAL A 73 11.18 -13.86 4.65
CA VAL A 73 10.36 -14.61 5.59
C VAL A 73 11.25 -15.23 6.66
N ASP A 74 11.02 -14.83 7.91
CA ASP A 74 11.69 -15.40 9.07
C ASP A 74 11.00 -16.71 9.50
N ASP A 75 9.66 -16.74 9.47
CA ASP A 75 8.84 -17.89 9.88
C ASP A 75 7.42 -17.83 9.30
N TRP A 76 6.75 -19.00 9.25
CA TRP A 76 5.40 -19.16 8.71
C TRP A 76 4.42 -19.54 9.82
N ALA A 77 3.43 -18.68 10.07
CA ALA A 77 2.31 -19.00 10.95
C ALA A 77 1.18 -19.73 10.20
N LYS A 78 1.01 -19.48 8.89
CA LYS A 78 0.05 -20.17 8.02
C LYS A 78 0.56 -20.20 6.57
N GLY A 79 0.38 -21.35 5.93
CA GLY A 79 0.82 -21.59 4.55
C GLY A 79 2.32 -21.78 4.42
N ASN A 80 2.79 -21.91 3.18
CA ASN A 80 4.21 -21.90 2.83
C ASN A 80 4.38 -21.41 1.38
N SER A 81 5.42 -20.61 1.13
CA SER A 81 5.75 -20.11 -0.20
C SER A 81 7.27 -19.89 -0.30
N SER A 82 7.71 -18.86 -1.01
CA SER A 82 9.11 -18.46 -1.11
C SER A 82 9.61 -17.80 0.18
N ASN A 83 10.90 -17.97 0.49
CA ASN A 83 11.57 -17.27 1.59
C ASN A 83 11.72 -15.76 1.33
N GLU A 84 11.50 -15.32 0.09
CA GLU A 84 11.42 -13.92 -0.30
C GLU A 84 10.05 -13.65 -0.92
N ILE A 85 9.37 -12.61 -0.45
CA ILE A 85 8.04 -12.20 -0.93
C ILE A 85 8.06 -10.71 -1.25
N LYS A 86 7.46 -10.36 -2.38
CA LYS A 86 7.14 -8.97 -2.74
C LYS A 86 5.71 -8.65 -2.33
N VAL A 87 5.53 -7.60 -1.55
CA VAL A 87 4.23 -7.05 -1.16
C VAL A 87 4.08 -5.67 -1.78
N ARG A 88 2.97 -5.43 -2.47
CA ARG A 88 2.65 -4.14 -3.10
C ARG A 88 1.73 -3.33 -2.21
N PHE A 89 2.17 -2.13 -1.83
CA PHE A 89 1.39 -1.16 -1.08
C PHE A 89 0.80 -0.12 -2.03
N VAL A 90 -0.49 0.20 -1.87
CA VAL A 90 -1.04 1.44 -2.41
C VAL A 90 -0.48 2.59 -1.58
N GLY A 91 0.11 3.58 -2.26
CA GLY A 91 0.71 4.74 -1.62
C GLY A 91 2.18 4.91 -1.91
N GLY A 92 2.68 6.08 -1.50
CA GLY A 92 4.06 6.49 -1.76
C GLY A 92 4.12 7.89 -2.37
N GLN A 93 5.29 8.20 -2.94
CA GLN A 93 5.54 9.51 -3.55
C GLN A 93 6.29 9.35 -4.87
N VAL A 94 5.73 9.97 -5.92
CA VAL A 94 6.38 10.08 -7.23
C VAL A 94 6.53 11.55 -7.58
N GLY A 95 7.76 12.06 -7.54
CA GLY A 95 8.02 13.50 -7.70
C GLY A 95 7.33 14.29 -6.58
N ASN A 96 6.44 15.21 -6.95
CA ASN A 96 5.69 16.05 -6.01
C ASN A 96 4.31 15.45 -5.64
N VAL A 97 3.93 14.31 -6.24
CA VAL A 97 2.65 13.67 -5.95
C VAL A 97 2.79 12.70 -4.80
N VAL A 98 1.95 12.88 -3.80
CA VAL A 98 1.83 11.98 -2.66
C VAL A 98 0.49 11.26 -2.75
N ARG A 99 0.53 9.95 -2.63
CA ARG A 99 -0.65 9.12 -2.41
C ARG A 99 -0.61 8.61 -0.98
N ASP A 100 -1.50 9.16 -0.17
CA ASP A 100 -1.82 8.63 1.15
C ASP A 100 -3.00 7.67 1.00
N ASP A 101 -2.84 6.45 1.48
CA ASP A 101 -3.96 5.53 1.63
C ASP A 101 -4.42 5.48 3.09
N ILE A 102 -5.65 5.91 3.32
CA ILE A 102 -6.25 5.99 4.65
C ILE A 102 -6.65 4.58 5.06
N GLY A 103 -5.77 3.90 5.81
CA GLY A 103 -6.03 2.55 6.32
C GLY A 103 -4.80 1.64 6.32
N PHE A 104 -3.72 2.05 5.65
CA PHE A 104 -2.48 1.28 5.54
C PHE A 104 -1.31 2.07 6.14
N PRO A 105 -0.24 1.40 6.63
CA PRO A 105 0.98 2.09 6.94
C PRO A 105 1.53 2.68 5.64
N ASP A 106 1.70 3.98 5.65
CA ASP A 106 2.30 4.70 4.54
C ASP A 106 3.69 4.13 4.25
N PRO A 107 3.94 3.61 3.03
CA PRO A 107 5.18 2.94 2.69
C PRO A 107 6.41 3.85 2.83
N ARG A 108 6.24 5.18 2.86
CA ARG A 108 7.32 6.15 3.10
C ARG A 108 7.86 6.10 4.53
N ASN A 109 7.11 5.55 5.47
CA ASN A 109 7.51 5.42 6.87
C ASN A 109 8.19 4.08 7.19
N LEU A 110 8.14 3.12 6.26
CA LEU A 110 8.77 1.81 6.41
C LEU A 110 10.29 1.93 6.37
N LYS A 111 10.98 1.01 7.05
CA LYS A 111 12.46 0.97 7.04
C LYS A 111 12.98 -0.43 6.81
N VAL A 112 14.05 -0.52 6.03
CA VAL A 112 14.81 -1.76 5.87
C VAL A 112 15.28 -2.28 7.23
N GLY A 113 15.12 -3.59 7.44
CA GLY A 113 15.43 -4.26 8.70
C GLY A 113 14.27 -4.27 9.72
N GLU A 114 13.17 -3.57 9.47
CA GLU A 114 11.98 -3.68 10.32
C GLU A 114 11.28 -5.02 10.13
N ARG A 115 10.76 -5.55 11.24
CA ARG A 115 10.12 -6.86 11.30
C ARG A 115 8.61 -6.72 11.47
N TYR A 116 7.87 -7.53 10.73
CA TYR A 116 6.41 -7.47 10.66
C TYR A 116 5.78 -8.86 10.78
N LEU A 117 4.59 -8.90 11.38
CA LEU A 117 3.65 -10.02 11.24
C LEU A 117 2.65 -9.62 10.14
N LEU A 118 2.71 -10.30 9.01
CA LEU A 118 1.87 -10.00 7.85
C LEU A 118 0.77 -11.04 7.71
N TYR A 119 -0.43 -10.55 7.42
CA TYR A 119 -1.62 -11.32 7.08
C TYR A 119 -1.92 -11.00 5.62
N LEU A 120 -1.68 -11.95 4.72
CA LEU A 120 -1.67 -11.73 3.28
C LEU A 120 -2.73 -12.59 2.60
N THR A 121 -3.42 -11.98 1.63
CA THR A 121 -4.38 -12.62 0.75
C THR A 121 -3.85 -12.48 -0.68
N TYR A 122 -3.92 -13.56 -1.46
CA TYR A 122 -3.52 -13.53 -2.86
C TYR A 122 -4.60 -12.82 -3.67
N TYR A 123 -4.24 -11.66 -4.23
CA TYR A 123 -5.01 -11.06 -5.30
C TYR A 123 -4.34 -11.44 -6.61
N SER A 124 -5.05 -12.17 -7.49
CA SER A 124 -4.55 -12.41 -8.84
C SER A 124 -4.53 -11.09 -9.61
N ASP A 125 -3.45 -10.82 -10.32
CA ASP A 125 -3.14 -9.62 -11.11
C ASP A 125 -4.17 -9.22 -12.19
N ALA A 126 -5.35 -9.83 -12.23
CA ALA A 126 -6.32 -9.69 -13.31
C ALA A 126 -7.52 -8.79 -13.00
N TYR A 127 -8.02 -8.68 -11.76
CA TYR A 127 -9.26 -7.91 -11.52
C TYR A 127 -9.37 -7.34 -10.10
N GLU A 128 -9.77 -6.06 -10.06
CA GLU A 128 -10.57 -5.36 -9.05
C GLU A 128 -9.89 -4.60 -7.90
N LEU A 129 -9.85 -3.27 -8.09
CA LEU A 129 -10.32 -2.33 -7.08
C LEU A 129 -11.86 -2.27 -7.15
N ARG A 130 -12.56 -2.85 -6.16
CA ARG A 130 -13.82 -2.31 -5.59
C ARG A 130 -14.32 -3.15 -4.41
N TYR A 131 -14.22 -2.60 -3.22
CA TYR A 131 -14.86 -3.09 -1.99
C TYR A 131 -16.40 -3.00 -2.07
N PRO A 132 -17.12 -3.95 -1.45
CA PRO A 132 -18.40 -3.63 -0.82
C PRO A 132 -18.25 -3.36 0.68
N ASN A 133 -17.20 -3.87 1.34
CA ASN A 133 -17.00 -3.68 2.78
C ASN A 133 -15.50 -3.63 3.08
N GLY A 134 -14.96 -2.44 3.36
CA GLY A 134 -13.57 -2.26 3.74
C GLY A 134 -13.22 -3.10 4.96
N MET A 135 -12.22 -3.98 4.83
CA MET A 135 -11.40 -4.54 5.91
C MET A 135 -10.46 -5.57 5.29
N GLU A 136 -9.16 -5.28 5.12
CA GLU A 136 -8.10 -6.30 5.12
C GLU A 136 -6.82 -5.72 5.73
N THR A 137 -6.05 -6.55 6.44
CA THR A 137 -5.48 -6.11 7.73
C THR A 137 -3.97 -6.21 7.76
N ILE A 138 -3.30 -5.07 7.89
CA ILE A 138 -1.91 -5.03 8.33
C ILE A 138 -1.91 -4.98 9.85
N THR A 139 -1.60 -6.11 10.48
CA THR A 139 -1.35 -6.13 11.92
C THR A 139 0.11 -5.79 12.16
N VAL A 140 0.40 -4.49 12.34
CA VAL A 140 1.65 -4.09 12.98
C VAL A 140 1.59 -4.51 14.44
N LYS A 141 2.33 -5.56 14.79
CA LYS A 141 2.67 -5.84 16.18
C LYS A 141 4.18 -5.76 16.32
N ASN A 142 4.66 -4.57 16.62
CA ASN A 142 5.87 -4.46 17.44
C ASN A 142 5.51 -4.97 18.85
N ASN A 143 6.32 -5.87 19.40
CA ASN A 143 6.87 -5.76 20.76
C ASN A 143 7.65 -7.02 21.16
N PRO A 144 8.69 -6.91 22.01
CA PRO A 144 9.02 -5.75 22.85
C PRO A 144 10.19 -4.88 22.37
#